data_AF-A0A2I2F350-F1
#
_entry.id   AF-A0A2I2F350-F1
#
_cell.length_a   1.000
_cell.length_b   1.000
_cell.length_c   1.000
_cell.angle_alpha   90.00
_cell.angle_beta   90.00
_cell.angle_gamma   90.00
#
_symmetry.space_group_name_H-M   'P 1'
#
loop_
_entity.id
_entity.type
_entity.pdbx_description
1 polymer ?
#
loop_
_entity_poly.entity_id
_entity_poly.type
_entity_poly.pdbx_seq_one_letter_code
_entity_poly.pdbx_strand_id
1 'polypeptide(L)'
;MSSTIDPTSQDIRKAESKVSQAHGGNPPKESDVSALKSHLSQTTDKKKDIEQTKANLPLPEQPPVASDWSSADARTVNVGSGRTEGPVSGEANSALREPATAGSSVRESGSELHKNTAPTSNVGRQGKDNLDGLPKDALAR
;
A
#
# COMPACT_ATOMS: atom_id res chain seq x y z
N MET A 1 10.89 44.50 38.06
CA MET A 1 9.84 44.03 37.14
C MET A 1 10.52 43.26 36.03
N SER A 2 10.42 41.93 36.02
CA SER A 2 11.01 41.10 34.96
C SER A 2 10.08 41.14 33.76
N SER A 3 10.45 41.86 32.71
CA SER A 3 9.71 41.85 31.44
C SER A 3 10.02 40.55 30.71
N THR A 4 9.09 39.60 30.74
CA THR A 4 9.08 38.45 29.82
C THR A 4 8.89 38.97 28.40
N ILE A 5 10.00 39.10 27.69
CA ILE A 5 9.97 39.36 26.24
C ILE A 5 9.65 38.01 25.60
N ASP A 6 8.47 37.87 25.00
CA ASP A 6 8.13 36.69 24.21
C ASP A 6 8.76 36.86 22.81
N PRO A 7 9.88 36.19 22.51
CA PRO A 7 10.56 36.37 21.22
C PRO A 7 9.69 35.81 20.10
N THR A 8 9.51 36.58 19.02
CA THR A 8 8.80 36.08 17.83
C THR A 8 9.73 35.25 16.94
N SER A 9 9.16 34.48 16.01
CA SER A 9 9.96 33.74 15.01
C SER A 9 10.85 34.64 14.16
N GLN A 10 10.53 35.92 14.02
CA GLN A 10 11.35 36.91 13.30
C GLN A 10 12.61 37.28 14.06
N ASP A 11 12.50 37.41 15.39
CA ASP A 11 13.60 37.82 16.27
C ASP A 11 14.69 36.76 16.32
N ILE A 12 14.31 35.48 16.30
CA ILE A 12 15.22 34.33 16.34
C ILE A 12 15.92 34.14 14.97
N ARG A 13 15.29 34.57 13.86
CA ARG A 13 15.75 34.33 12.49
C ARG A 13 17.16 34.87 12.19
N LYS A 14 17.49 36.06 12.70
CA LYS A 14 18.83 36.66 12.52
C LYS A 14 19.89 35.94 13.35
N ALA A 15 19.55 35.54 14.57
CA ALA A 15 20.44 34.76 15.43
C ALA A 15 20.69 33.36 14.84
N GLU A 16 19.64 32.71 14.32
CA GLU A 16 19.73 31.44 13.58
C GLU A 16 20.68 31.53 12.40
N SER A 17 20.53 32.55 11.55
CA SER A 17 21.38 32.71 10.38
C SER A 17 22.86 32.83 10.77
N LYS A 18 23.16 33.60 11.82
CA LYS A 18 24.53 33.77 12.31
C LYS A 18 25.11 32.47 12.89
N VAL A 19 24.35 31.74 13.69
CA VAL A 19 24.78 30.47 14.30
C VAL A 19 24.88 29.37 13.24
N SER A 20 23.92 29.28 12.33
CA SER A 20 23.93 28.37 11.18
C SER A 20 25.18 28.57 10.31
N GLN A 21 25.54 29.83 10.00
CA GLN A 21 26.75 30.14 9.25
C GLN A 21 28.03 29.67 9.95
N ALA A 22 28.09 29.77 11.28
CA ALA A 22 29.20 29.29 12.08
C ALA A 22 29.29 27.76 12.16
N HIS A 23 28.18 27.05 11.93
CA HIS A 23 28.04 25.60 12.10
C HIS A 23 27.67 24.87 10.79
N GLY A 24 28.14 25.37 9.65
CA GLY A 24 28.02 24.66 8.36
C GLY A 24 26.58 24.49 7.86
N GLY A 25 25.69 25.41 8.23
CA GLY A 25 24.30 25.42 7.81
C GLY A 25 23.31 24.90 8.85
N ASN A 26 23.77 24.23 9.93
CA ASN A 26 22.86 23.69 10.95
C ASN A 26 23.22 24.19 12.36
N PRO A 27 22.32 24.95 13.03
CA PRO A 27 22.55 25.35 14.41
C PRO A 27 22.59 24.12 15.33
N PRO A 28 23.55 24.02 16.27
CA PRO A 28 23.65 22.89 17.18
C PRO A 28 22.45 22.84 18.14
N LYS A 29 22.10 21.62 18.58
CA LYS A 29 20.95 21.35 19.45
C LYS A 29 21.04 22.07 20.80
N GLU A 30 22.25 22.22 21.33
CA GLU A 30 22.54 22.87 22.61
C GLU A 30 22.68 24.39 22.51
N SER A 31 22.43 25.00 21.34
CA SER A 31 22.52 26.46 21.21
C SER A 31 21.31 27.17 21.83
N ASP A 32 21.55 28.38 22.34
CA ASP A 32 20.50 29.27 22.85
C ASP A 32 19.36 29.48 21.83
N VAL A 33 19.72 29.51 20.55
CA VAL A 33 18.76 29.64 19.45
C VAL A 33 17.83 28.43 19.33
N SER A 34 18.36 27.22 19.53
CA SER A 34 17.57 25.98 19.57
C SER A 34 16.65 25.93 20.79
N ALA A 35 17.11 26.42 21.95
CA ALA A 35 16.28 26.54 23.16
C ALA A 35 15.12 27.52 22.95
N LEU A 36 15.39 28.69 22.35
CA LEU A 36 14.37 29.70 22.02
C LEU A 36 13.36 29.18 20.99
N LYS A 37 13.81 28.45 19.96
CA LYS A 37 12.90 27.78 19.01
C LYS A 37 11.98 26.77 19.68
N SER A 38 12.50 25.98 20.61
CA SER A 38 11.72 24.99 21.34
C SER A 38 10.61 25.65 22.16
N HIS A 39 10.96 26.71 22.90
CA HIS A 39 10.00 27.50 23.67
C HIS A 39 8.93 28.14 22.77
N LEU A 40 9.34 28.68 21.61
CA LEU A 40 8.40 29.23 20.64
C LEU A 40 7.47 28.14 20.08
N SER A 41 7.97 26.97 19.70
CA SER A 41 7.14 25.88 19.20
C SER A 41 6.13 25.35 20.23
N GLN A 42 6.43 25.47 21.53
CA GLN A 42 5.52 25.09 22.61
C GLN A 42 4.43 26.14 22.86
N THR A 43 4.71 27.41 22.57
CA THR A 43 3.79 28.54 22.80
C THR A 43 2.98 28.92 21.56
N THR A 44 3.39 28.50 20.36
CA THR A 44 2.63 28.73 19.12
C THR A 44 1.41 27.82 18.99
N ASP A 45 0.28 28.40 18.58
CA ASP A 45 -0.94 27.68 18.22
C ASP A 45 -0.78 26.88 16.91
N LYS A 46 -0.23 25.67 17.01
CA LYS A 46 -0.01 24.76 15.85
C LYS A 46 -1.26 24.55 14.99
N LYS A 47 -2.45 24.67 15.57
CA LYS A 47 -3.73 24.58 14.85
C LYS A 47 -3.88 25.70 13.81
N LYS A 48 -3.51 26.93 14.16
CA LYS A 48 -3.59 28.10 13.28
C LYS A 48 -2.63 27.97 12.08
N ASP A 49 -1.42 27.48 12.33
CA ASP A 49 -0.42 27.26 11.28
C ASP A 49 -0.87 26.18 10.27
N ILE A 50 -1.51 25.12 10.76
CA ILE A 50 -2.09 24.06 9.92
C ILE A 50 -3.21 24.62 9.04
N GLU A 51 -4.11 25.43 9.59
CA GLU A 51 -5.20 26.05 8.84
C GLU A 51 -4.68 26.99 7.75
N GLN A 52 -3.69 27.82 8.08
CA GLN A 52 -3.04 28.70 7.10
C GLN A 52 -2.33 27.90 5.98
N THR A 53 -1.69 26.78 6.31
CA THR A 53 -1.01 25.93 5.32
C THR A 53 -2.02 25.21 4.43
N LYS A 54 -3.13 24.71 5.01
CA LYS A 54 -4.23 24.10 4.24
C LYS A 54 -4.86 25.07 3.25
N ALA A 55 -5.04 26.33 3.65
CA ALA A 55 -5.63 27.35 2.78
C ALA A 55 -4.72 27.73 1.60
N ASN A 56 -3.40 27.58 1.74
CA ASN A 56 -2.42 27.89 0.70
C ASN A 56 -2.02 26.69 -0.16
N LEU A 57 -2.59 25.51 0.07
CA LEU A 57 -2.29 24.33 -0.71
C LEU A 57 -2.96 24.47 -2.09
N PRO A 58 -2.24 24.29 -3.21
CA PRO A 58 -2.85 24.36 -4.54
C PRO A 58 -4.00 23.36 -4.62
N LEU A 59 -5.13 23.82 -5.15
CA LEU A 59 -6.27 22.95 -5.39
C LEU A 59 -5.82 21.83 -6.36
N PRO A 60 -6.20 20.58 -6.11
CA PRO A 60 -5.99 19.51 -7.08
C PRO A 60 -6.61 19.91 -8.43
N GLU A 61 -5.82 19.87 -9.50
CA GLU A 61 -6.27 20.18 -10.88
C GLU A 61 -7.44 19.30 -11.33
N GLN A 62 -7.55 18.11 -10.75
CA GLN A 62 -8.65 17.19 -11.01
C GLN A 62 -9.56 17.12 -9.77
N PRO A 63 -10.85 17.44 -9.89
CA PRO A 63 -11.79 17.23 -8.79
C PRO A 63 -11.77 15.74 -8.41
N PRO A 64 -11.97 15.40 -7.13
CA PRO A 64 -12.04 14.01 -6.70
C PRO A 64 -13.20 13.33 -7.45
N VAL A 65 -12.85 12.49 -8.43
CA VAL A 65 -13.80 11.65 -9.14
C VAL A 65 -14.29 10.60 -8.15
N ALA A 66 -15.59 10.29 -8.20
CA ALA A 66 -16.15 9.24 -7.37
C ALA A 66 -15.35 7.93 -7.57
N SER A 67 -15.06 7.25 -6.47
CA SER A 67 -14.37 5.97 -6.48
C SER A 67 -15.23 4.91 -7.18
N ASP A 68 -14.89 4.53 -8.41
CA ASP A 68 -15.60 3.51 -9.21
C ASP A 68 -15.35 2.05 -8.76
N TRP A 69 -14.79 1.86 -7.55
CA TRP A 69 -14.38 0.56 -7.00
C TRP A 69 -15.54 -0.42 -6.76
N SER A 70 -16.77 0.05 -6.66
CA SER A 70 -17.99 -0.76 -6.48
C SER A 70 -18.72 -1.09 -7.79
N SER A 71 -18.14 -0.74 -8.94
CA SER A 71 -18.77 -0.99 -10.24
C SER A 71 -18.75 -2.48 -10.59
N ALA A 72 -19.91 -2.99 -11.05
CA ALA A 72 -20.04 -4.36 -11.56
C ALA A 72 -19.34 -4.58 -12.92
N ASP A 73 -18.95 -3.49 -13.61
CA ASP A 73 -18.20 -3.55 -14.86
C ASP A 73 -16.69 -3.67 -14.60
N ALA A 74 -16.11 -4.80 -15.02
CA ALA A 74 -14.69 -5.07 -14.87
C ALA A 74 -13.79 -4.07 -15.62
N ARG A 75 -14.32 -3.26 -16.55
CA ARG A 75 -13.58 -2.22 -17.28
C ARG A 75 -13.40 -0.93 -16.49
N THR A 76 -14.26 -0.67 -15.50
CA THR A 76 -14.25 0.56 -14.71
C THR A 76 -13.47 0.41 -13.40
N VAL A 77 -13.22 -0.83 -12.98
CA VAL A 77 -12.31 -1.11 -11.86
C VAL A 77 -10.88 -1.20 -12.39
N ASN A 78 -9.94 -0.50 -11.74
CA ASN A 78 -8.49 -0.52 -12.04
C ASN A 78 -7.83 -1.85 -11.66
N VAL A 79 -8.45 -2.98 -12.04
CA VAL A 79 -7.81 -4.29 -11.98
C VAL A 79 -6.93 -4.39 -13.22
N GLY A 80 -5.63 -4.54 -13.02
CA GLY A 80 -4.63 -4.58 -14.10
C GLY A 80 -5.00 -5.56 -15.22
N SER A 81 -4.52 -5.26 -16.42
CA SER A 81 -4.85 -5.83 -17.75
C SER A 81 -4.64 -7.33 -17.97
N GLY A 82 -4.69 -8.18 -16.94
CA GLY A 82 -4.56 -9.65 -17.04
C GLY A 82 -5.75 -10.36 -17.70
N ARG A 83 -6.46 -9.68 -18.62
CA ARG A 83 -7.70 -10.14 -19.28
C ARG A 83 -7.50 -11.31 -20.24
N THR A 84 -6.27 -11.62 -20.66
CA THR A 84 -5.97 -12.74 -21.55
C THR A 84 -4.61 -13.35 -21.25
N GLU A 85 -4.51 -14.04 -20.13
CA GLU A 85 -3.60 -15.18 -20.04
C GLU A 85 -4.36 -16.37 -20.65
N GLY A 86 -3.73 -17.17 -21.52
CA GLY A 86 -4.34 -18.39 -22.06
C GLY A 86 -4.82 -19.34 -20.96
N PRO A 87 -5.46 -20.47 -21.28
CA PRO A 87 -5.82 -21.45 -20.23
C PRO A 87 -4.53 -21.90 -19.51
N VAL A 88 -4.34 -21.43 -18.27
CA VAL A 88 -3.21 -21.73 -17.39
C VAL A 88 -3.47 -23.02 -16.62
N SER A 89 -4.74 -23.37 -16.37
CA SER A 89 -5.10 -24.55 -15.58
C SER A 89 -6.57 -24.97 -15.73
N GLY A 90 -6.84 -26.26 -15.93
CA GLY A 90 -8.20 -26.78 -16.04
C GLY A 90 -8.91 -26.35 -17.33
N GLU A 91 -10.11 -26.89 -17.56
CA GLU A 91 -10.96 -26.45 -18.66
C GLU A 91 -11.35 -24.99 -18.40
N ALA A 92 -10.93 -24.08 -19.29
CA ALA A 92 -11.20 -22.64 -19.22
C ALA A 92 -10.79 -21.90 -17.91
N ASN A 93 -9.67 -22.27 -17.26
CA ASN A 93 -9.23 -21.64 -15.98
C ASN A 93 -10.15 -21.91 -14.78
N SER A 94 -11.07 -22.87 -14.88
CA SER A 94 -12.01 -23.28 -13.81
C SER A 94 -11.30 -23.53 -12.48
N ALA A 95 -10.17 -24.25 -12.51
CA ALA A 95 -9.40 -24.58 -11.31
C ALA A 95 -8.82 -23.37 -10.53
N LEU A 96 -8.71 -22.19 -11.16
CA LEU A 96 -8.16 -20.98 -10.51
C LEU A 96 -9.16 -19.83 -10.39
N ARG A 97 -10.22 -19.81 -11.22
CA ARG A 97 -11.10 -18.64 -11.38
C ARG A 97 -12.58 -18.90 -11.10
N GLU A 98 -13.03 -20.14 -11.00
CA GLU A 98 -14.44 -20.40 -10.65
C GLU A 98 -14.72 -20.12 -9.17
N PRO A 99 -15.97 -19.75 -8.83
CA PRO A 99 -16.36 -19.54 -7.45
C PRO A 99 -16.08 -20.78 -6.59
N ALA A 100 -15.58 -20.56 -5.37
CA ALA A 100 -15.12 -21.58 -4.42
C ALA A 100 -16.24 -22.47 -3.82
N THR A 101 -17.28 -22.79 -4.60
CA THR A 101 -18.39 -23.65 -4.17
C THR A 101 -18.04 -25.13 -4.20
N ALA A 102 -16.97 -25.52 -4.91
CA ALA A 102 -16.47 -26.89 -4.95
C ALA A 102 -15.27 -27.06 -4.00
N GLY A 103 -15.24 -28.18 -3.27
CA GLY A 103 -14.12 -28.53 -2.37
C GLY A 103 -12.85 -28.87 -3.15
N SER A 104 -11.69 -28.83 -2.49
CA SER A 104 -10.41 -29.20 -3.13
C SER A 104 -10.28 -30.73 -3.23
N SER A 105 -10.12 -31.26 -4.45
CA SER A 105 -9.86 -32.70 -4.69
C SER A 105 -8.57 -33.23 -4.03
N VAL A 106 -7.67 -32.33 -3.59
CA VAL A 106 -6.44 -32.68 -2.84
C VAL A 106 -6.75 -33.03 -1.38
N ARG A 107 -7.80 -32.41 -0.81
CA ARG A 107 -8.16 -32.59 0.60
C ARG A 107 -9.33 -33.54 0.77
N GLU A 108 -10.18 -33.65 -0.24
CA GLU A 108 -11.45 -34.37 -0.19
C GLU A 108 -11.65 -35.17 -1.47
N SER A 109 -11.95 -36.46 -1.32
CA SER A 109 -12.32 -37.32 -2.45
C SER A 109 -13.79 -37.07 -2.81
N GLY A 110 -14.03 -36.40 -3.94
CA GLY A 110 -15.39 -36.09 -4.40
C GLY A 110 -16.23 -37.34 -4.70
N SER A 111 -15.59 -38.40 -5.19
CA SER A 111 -16.25 -39.70 -5.44
C SER A 111 -16.63 -40.43 -4.15
N GLU A 112 -15.81 -40.32 -3.11
CA GLU A 112 -16.07 -40.97 -1.82
C GLU A 112 -17.12 -40.18 -1.01
N LEU A 113 -16.98 -38.86 -0.99
CA LEU A 113 -17.85 -37.96 -0.23
C LEU A 113 -19.13 -37.56 -0.97
N HIS A 114 -19.31 -37.98 -2.23
CA HIS A 114 -20.42 -37.58 -3.10
C HIS A 114 -20.58 -36.06 -3.17
N LYS A 115 -19.47 -35.34 -3.23
CA LYS A 115 -19.41 -33.88 -3.30
C LYS A 115 -18.69 -33.45 -4.55
N ASN A 116 -19.15 -32.36 -5.15
CA ASN A 116 -18.44 -31.71 -6.25
C ASN A 116 -17.12 -31.16 -5.71
N THR A 117 -16.01 -31.75 -6.14
CA THR A 117 -14.66 -31.24 -5.89
C THR A 117 -14.06 -30.73 -7.20
N ALA A 118 -13.30 -29.64 -7.13
CA ALA A 118 -12.70 -29.04 -8.31
C ALA A 118 -11.68 -30.01 -8.94
N PRO A 119 -11.74 -30.30 -10.25
CA PRO A 119 -10.83 -31.23 -10.89
C PRO A 119 -9.42 -30.65 -10.96
N THR A 120 -8.46 -31.31 -10.31
CA THR A 120 -7.03 -30.93 -10.33
C THR A 120 -6.22 -31.72 -11.36
N SER A 121 -6.81 -32.70 -12.04
CA SER A 121 -6.09 -33.61 -12.95
C SER A 121 -5.51 -32.92 -14.19
N ASN A 122 -5.87 -31.67 -14.46
CA ASN A 122 -5.44 -30.93 -15.65
C ASN A 122 -4.94 -29.50 -15.31
N VAL A 123 -4.24 -29.32 -14.19
CA VAL A 123 -3.77 -27.99 -13.74
C VAL A 123 -2.26 -27.81 -13.92
N GLY A 124 -1.83 -26.60 -14.30
CA GLY A 124 -0.41 -26.25 -14.40
C GLY A 124 0.38 -27.20 -15.30
N ARG A 125 1.54 -27.67 -14.82
CA ARG A 125 2.41 -28.59 -15.57
C ARG A 125 1.80 -29.97 -15.78
N GLN A 126 0.97 -30.46 -14.84
CA GLN A 126 0.34 -31.77 -14.98
C GLN A 126 -0.53 -31.82 -16.24
N GLY A 127 -1.35 -30.79 -16.47
CA GLY A 127 -2.14 -30.64 -17.67
C GLY A 127 -1.33 -30.29 -18.92
N LYS A 128 -0.31 -29.42 -18.79
CA LYS A 128 0.53 -28.99 -19.91
C LYS A 128 1.37 -30.12 -20.52
N ASP A 129 1.92 -30.96 -19.65
CA ASP A 129 2.88 -31.99 -19.99
C ASP A 129 2.24 -33.40 -20.02
N ASN A 130 0.91 -33.49 -19.90
CA ASN A 130 0.13 -34.75 -19.85
C ASN A 130 0.70 -35.75 -18.84
N LEU A 131 1.07 -35.28 -17.65
CA LEU A 131 1.70 -36.08 -16.59
C LEU A 131 0.65 -36.80 -15.73
N ASP A 132 -0.36 -37.38 -16.37
CA ASP A 132 -1.38 -38.15 -15.65
C ASP A 132 -0.84 -39.52 -15.24
N GLY A 133 -1.14 -39.94 -14.01
CA GLY A 133 -0.66 -41.18 -13.41
C GLY A 133 0.69 -41.12 -12.68
N LEU A 134 1.09 -42.27 -12.12
CA LEU A 134 2.36 -42.42 -11.41
C LEU A 134 3.53 -42.38 -12.41
N PRO A 135 4.66 -41.74 -12.06
CA PRO A 135 5.84 -41.74 -12.92
C PRO A 135 6.40 -43.16 -13.06
N LYS A 136 7.07 -43.45 -14.18
CA LYS A 136 7.49 -44.81 -14.56
C LYS A 136 8.42 -45.48 -13.54
N ASP A 137 9.20 -44.68 -12.82
CA ASP A 137 10.08 -45.08 -11.72
C ASP A 137 9.31 -45.53 -10.47
N ALA A 138 8.12 -44.98 -10.21
CA ALA A 138 7.25 -45.40 -9.12
C ALA A 138 6.42 -46.67 -9.43
N LEU A 139 6.32 -47.04 -10.71
CA LEU A 139 5.65 -48.26 -11.18
C LEU A 139 6.57 -49.49 -11.18
N ALA A 140 7.90 -49.27 -11.18
CA ALA A 140 8.86 -50.35 -11.04
C ALA A 140 8.88 -50.82 -9.57
N ARG A 141 8.32 -52.01 -9.34
CA ARG A 141 8.34 -52.72 -8.06
C ARG A 141 9.58 -53.60 -7.95
#